data_AF-A0AAD7EQF5-F1
#
_entry.id   AF-A0AAD7EQF5-F1
#
_cell.length_a   1.000
_cell.length_b   1.000
_cell.length_c   1.000
_cell.angle_alpha   90.00
_cell.angle_beta   90.00
_cell.angle_gamma   90.00
#
_symmetry.space_group_name_H-M   'P 1'
#
loop_
_entity.id
_entity.type
_entity.pdbx_description
1 polymer ?
#
loop_
_entity_poly.entity_id
_entity_poly.type
_entity_poly.pdbx_seq_one_letter_code
_entity_poly.pdbx_strand_id
1 'polypeptide(L)'
;MLARLSTDYRQKYAEDTPYKELDDEACVWHIYNNESQIFDNDMVVESSDNLDILLIFAGLFSSVLTTFVAQTSQALSPDNVTVSNSILAELVAL
;
A
#
# COMPACT_ATOMS: atom_id res chain seq x y z
N MET A 1 19.30 15.24 -8.82
CA MET A 1 20.24 14.10 -8.75
C MET A 1 21.70 14.56 -8.56
N LEU A 2 21.99 15.59 -7.74
CA LEU A 2 23.38 16.03 -7.44
C LEU A 2 23.57 16.45 -5.97
N ALA A 3 22.58 16.21 -5.09
CA ALA A 3 22.67 16.60 -3.68
C ALA A 3 23.31 15.55 -2.76
N ARG A 4 23.58 14.31 -3.24
CA ARG A 4 24.19 13.24 -2.42
C ARG A 4 25.73 13.30 -2.32
N LEU A 5 26.39 14.21 -3.03
CA LEU A 5 27.86 14.25 -3.13
C LEU A 5 28.57 15.15 -2.10
N SER A 6 27.84 15.81 -1.18
CA SER A 6 28.44 16.73 -0.19
C SER A 6 28.44 16.19 1.24
N THR A 7 28.09 14.93 1.48
CA THR A 7 28.30 14.34 2.81
C THR A 7 29.79 14.07 2.94
N ASP A 8 30.49 14.94 3.66
CA ASP A 8 31.91 14.77 3.94
C ASP A 8 32.09 13.59 4.90
N TYR A 9 32.10 12.36 4.37
CA TYR A 9 32.27 11.13 5.15
C TYR A 9 33.59 11.15 5.93
N ARG A 10 34.59 11.91 5.48
CA ARG A 10 35.87 12.11 6.17
C ARG A 10 35.77 12.99 7.41
N GLN A 11 34.71 13.78 7.54
CA GLN A 11 34.41 14.52 8.75
C GLN A 11 33.59 13.70 9.75
N LYS A 12 32.77 12.76 9.25
CA LYS A 12 31.86 11.94 10.06
C LYS A 12 32.52 10.71 10.68
N TYR A 13 33.52 10.14 9.99
CA TYR A 13 34.26 8.97 10.45
C TYR A 13 35.76 9.27 10.43
N ALA A 14 36.47 8.90 11.50
CA ALA A 14 37.93 9.05 11.55
C ALA A 14 38.60 8.16 10.50
N GLU A 15 39.73 8.60 9.95
CA GLU A 15 40.53 7.76 9.05
C GLU A 15 41.11 6.58 9.83
N ASP A 16 40.99 5.38 9.25
CA ASP A 16 41.52 4.16 9.87
C ASP A 16 43.05 4.22 9.93
N THR A 17 43.64 3.57 10.93
CA THR A 17 45.11 3.43 10.96
C THR A 17 45.58 2.64 9.73
N PRO A 18 46.74 3.00 9.15
CA PRO A 18 47.27 2.29 7.99
C PRO A 18 47.29 0.77 8.22
N TYR A 19 46.87 0.00 7.21
CA TYR A 19 46.72 -1.47 7.25
C TYR A 19 45.55 -2.04 8.06
N LYS A 20 44.64 -1.21 8.60
CA LYS A 20 43.39 -1.65 9.26
C LYS A 20 42.12 -1.34 8.46
N GLU A 21 42.26 -0.95 7.21
CA GLU A 21 41.14 -0.58 6.32
C GLU A 21 40.20 -1.76 5.98
N LEU A 22 40.59 -2.99 6.35
CA LEU A 22 39.81 -4.22 6.17
C LEU A 22 39.39 -4.86 7.51
N ASP A 23 39.67 -4.20 8.64
CA ASP A 23 39.24 -4.67 9.96
C ASP A 23 37.71 -4.61 10.06
N ASP A 24 37.11 -5.36 10.98
CA ASP A 24 35.64 -5.45 11.10
C ASP A 24 35.03 -4.08 11.45
N GLU A 25 35.80 -3.21 12.12
CA GLU A 25 35.45 -1.84 12.49
C GLU A 25 36.00 -0.78 11.51
N ALA A 26 36.35 -1.17 10.28
CA ALA A 26 36.84 -0.23 9.29
C ALA A 26 35.77 0.80 8.90
N CYS A 27 36.22 2.03 8.68
CA CYS A 27 35.41 3.18 8.27
C CYS A 27 34.55 2.88 7.03
N VAL A 28 35.06 2.07 6.10
CA VAL A 28 34.34 1.64 4.88
C VAL A 28 33.03 0.91 5.20
N TRP A 29 33.00 0.07 6.23
CA TRP A 29 31.80 -0.69 6.60
C TRP A 29 30.75 0.22 7.25
N HIS A 30 31.17 1.18 8.06
CA HIS A 30 30.26 2.17 8.63
C HIS A 30 29.66 3.09 7.57
N ILE A 31 30.45 3.49 6.56
CA ILE A 31 29.98 4.27 5.42
C ILE A 31 28.98 3.43 4.60
N TYR A 32 29.34 2.19 4.27
CA TYR A 32 28.48 1.28 3.51
C TYR A 32 27.14 1.04 4.21
N ASN A 33 27.16 0.68 5.50
CA ASN A 33 25.94 0.43 6.26
C ASN A 33 25.07 1.68 6.37
N ASN A 34 25.67 2.86 6.51
CA ASN A 34 24.91 4.11 6.56
C ASN A 34 24.25 4.42 5.21
N GLU A 35 24.96 4.24 4.10
CA GLU A 35 24.41 4.47 2.76
C GLU A 35 23.35 3.41 2.40
N SER A 36 23.59 2.15 2.74
CA SER A 36 22.62 1.05 2.57
C SER A 36 21.34 1.35 3.34
N GLN A 37 21.44 1.77 4.61
CA GLN A 37 20.28 2.08 5.41
C GLN A 37 19.46 3.24 4.83
N ILE A 38 20.12 4.29 4.30
CA ILE A 38 19.44 5.41 3.66
C ILE A 38 18.75 4.95 2.38
N PHE A 39 19.46 4.19 1.53
CA PHE A 39 18.90 3.68 0.28
C PHE A 39 17.72 2.73 0.50
N ASP A 40 17.84 1.80 1.46
CA ASP A 40 16.78 0.86 1.80
C ASP A 40 15.56 1.58 2.35
N ASN A 41 15.77 2.60 3.20
CA ASN A 41 14.67 3.42 3.72
C ASN A 41 13.98 4.21 2.61
N ASP A 42 14.74 4.90 1.75
CA ASP A 42 14.22 5.64 0.61
C ASP A 42 13.39 4.73 -0.30
N MET A 43 13.89 3.54 -0.62
CA MET A 43 13.20 2.55 -1.46
C MET A 43 11.89 2.05 -0.82
N VAL A 44 11.91 1.74 0.48
CA VAL A 44 10.73 1.25 1.20
C VAL A 44 9.67 2.34 1.32
N VAL A 45 10.07 3.58 1.63
CA VAL A 45 9.15 4.72 1.74
C VAL A 45 8.50 5.02 0.39
N GLU A 46 9.28 5.10 -0.69
CA GLU A 46 8.74 5.33 -2.04
C GLU A 46 7.77 4.23 -2.46
N SER A 47 8.10 2.97 -2.17
CA SER A 47 7.20 1.84 -2.46
C SER A 47 5.92 1.89 -1.61
N SER A 48 6.01 2.28 -0.33
CA SER A 48 4.87 2.34 0.58
C SER A 48 3.87 3.42 0.16
N ASP A 49 4.36 4.62 -0.18
CA ASP A 49 3.51 5.73 -0.61
C ASP A 49 2.69 5.37 -1.86
N ASN A 50 3.28 4.63 -2.80
CA ASN A 50 2.57 4.16 -3.98
C ASN A 50 1.53 3.06 -3.65
N LEU A 51 1.84 2.16 -2.71
CA LEU A 51 0.92 1.10 -2.28
C LEU A 51 -0.30 1.65 -1.55
N ASP A 52 -0.14 2.68 -0.72
CA ASP A 52 -1.25 3.30 0.01
C ASP A 52 -2.32 3.84 -0.95
N ILE A 53 -1.89 4.52 -2.02
CA ILE A 53 -2.78 5.03 -3.05
C ILE A 53 -3.50 3.88 -3.77
N LEU A 54 -2.77 2.85 -4.20
CA LEU A 54 -3.35 1.69 -4.87
C LEU A 54 -4.37 0.97 -3.99
N LEU A 55 -4.10 0.85 -2.69
CA LEU A 55 -4.98 0.18 -1.75
C LEU A 55 -6.26 0.98 -1.49
N ILE A 56 -6.18 2.31 -1.43
CA ILE A 56 -7.36 3.18 -1.37
C ILE A 56 -8.23 3.00 -2.62
N PHE A 57 -7.62 2.99 -3.82
CA PHE A 57 -8.37 2.75 -5.06
C PHE A 57 -9.02 1.37 -5.09
N ALA A 58 -8.28 0.32 -4.68
CA ALA A 58 -8.82 -1.03 -4.60
C ALA A 58 -10.01 -1.11 -3.63
N GLY A 59 -9.89 -0.48 -2.45
CA GLY A 59 -10.97 -0.43 -1.45
C GLY A 59 -12.21 0.31 -1.95
N LEU A 60 -12.04 1.49 -2.54
CA LEU A 60 -13.14 2.26 -3.11
C LEU A 60 -13.81 1.52 -4.27
N PHE A 61 -13.03 0.96 -5.19
CA PHE A 61 -13.56 0.17 -6.30
C PHE A 61 -14.33 -1.06 -5.82
N SER A 62 -13.77 -1.82 -4.87
CA SER A 62 -14.42 -3.00 -4.29
C SER A 62 -15.72 -2.64 -3.56
N SER A 63 -15.74 -1.50 -2.86
CA SER A 63 -16.93 -1.02 -2.14
C SER A 63 -18.06 -0.65 -3.10
N VAL A 64 -17.74 0.11 -4.15
CA VAL A 64 -18.71 0.47 -5.22
C VAL A 64 -19.21 -0.79 -5.91
N LEU A 65 -18.31 -1.71 -6.27
CA LEU A 65 -18.67 -2.98 -6.91
C LEU A 65 -19.57 -3.84 -6.03
N THR A 66 -19.26 -3.96 -4.74
CA THR A 66 -20.07 -4.73 -3.77
C THR A 66 -21.46 -4.13 -3.62
N THR A 67 -21.56 -2.79 -3.52
CA THR A 67 -22.84 -2.09 -3.42
C THR A 67 -23.66 -2.27 -4.69
N PHE A 68 -23.02 -2.13 -5.85
CA PHE A 68 -23.66 -2.37 -7.14
C PHE A 68 -24.22 -3.79 -7.22
N VAL A 69 -23.41 -4.81 -6.91
CA VAL A 69 -23.85 -6.21 -6.91
C VAL A 69 -25.02 -6.43 -5.93
N ALA A 70 -24.96 -5.89 -4.72
CA ALA A 70 -26.02 -6.03 -3.73
C ALA A 70 -27.34 -5.39 -4.20
N GLN A 71 -27.27 -4.16 -4.72
CA GLN A 71 -28.44 -3.43 -5.22
C GLN A 71 -29.03 -4.08 -6.47
N THR A 72 -28.19 -4.47 -7.43
CA THR A 72 -28.62 -5.17 -8.64
C THR A 72 -29.25 -6.52 -8.29
N SER A 73 -28.67 -7.28 -7.35
CA SER A 73 -29.26 -8.54 -6.89
C SER A 73 -30.66 -8.34 -6.29
N GLN A 74 -30.86 -7.28 -5.51
CA GLN A 74 -32.18 -6.96 -4.95
C GLN A 74 -33.16 -6.51 -6.05
N ALA A 75 -32.71 -5.68 -6.99
CA ALA A 75 -33.53 -5.19 -8.09
C ALA A 75 -33.98 -6.31 -9.06
N LEU A 76 -33.17 -7.38 -9.21
CA LEU A 76 -33.53 -8.56 -9.99
C LEU A 76 -34.35 -9.59 -9.19
N SER A 77 -34.46 -9.44 -7.87
CA SER A 77 -35.25 -10.36 -7.05
C SER A 77 -36.75 -10.10 -7.25
N PRO A 78 -37.60 -11.14 -7.23
CA PRO A 78 -39.05 -10.97 -7.34
C PRO A 78 -39.59 -10.09 -6.21
N ASP A 79 -40.47 -9.14 -6.55
CA ASP A 79 -41.18 -8.37 -5.54
C ASP A 79 -42.24 -9.23 -4.86
N ASN A 80 -41.90 -9.75 -3.68
CA ASN A 80 -42.78 -10.58 -2.86
C ASN A 80 -44.08 -9.85 -2.46
N VAL A 81 -44.08 -8.51 -2.42
CA VAL A 81 -45.30 -7.73 -2.14
C VAL A 81 -46.26 -7.83 -3.31
N THR A 82 -45.77 -7.60 -4.53
CA THR A 82 -46.58 -7.78 -5.75
C THR A 82 -47.11 -9.21 -5.86
N VAL A 83 -46.27 -10.22 -5.61
CA VAL A 83 -46.69 -11.64 -5.63
C VAL A 83 -47.76 -11.94 -4.56
N SER A 84 -47.58 -11.43 -3.34
CA SER A 84 -48.57 -11.62 -2.27
C SER A 84 -49.89 -10.94 -2.60
N ASN A 85 -49.84 -9.71 -3.13
CA ASN A 85 -51.02 -8.96 -3.54
C ASN A 85 -51.78 -9.66 -4.68
N SER A 86 -51.07 -10.25 -5.65
CA SER A 86 -51.74 -11.00 -6.73
C SER A 86 -52.46 -12.24 -6.20
N ILE A 87 -51.85 -12.96 -5.24
CA ILE A 87 -52.48 -14.14 -4.63
C ILE A 87 -53.71 -13.76 -3.79
N LEU A 88 -53.63 -12.69 -3.01
CA LEU A 88 -54.77 -12.20 -2.23
C LEU A 88 -55.93 -11.75 -3.13
N ALA A 89 -55.63 -11.10 -4.26
CA ALA A 89 -56.64 -10.70 -5.23
C ALA A 89 -57.35 -11.90 -5.86
N GLU A 90 -56.62 -12.97 -6.20
CA GLU A 90 -57.24 -14.23 -6.67
C GLU A 90 -58.13 -14.86 -5.59
N LEU A 91 -57.68 -14.88 -4.33
CA LEU A 91 -58.42 -15.52 -3.23
C LEU A 91 -59.73 -14.79 -2.90
N VAL A 92 -59.77 -13.46 -3.06
CA VAL A 92 -60.98 -12.64 -2.90
C VAL A 92 -61.93 -12.77 -4.10
N ALA A 93 -61.43 -13.16 -5.28
CA ALA A 93 -62.22 -13.32 -6.49
C ALA A 93 -62.94 -14.69 -6.60
N LEU A 94 -62.68 -15.61 -5.67
CA LEU A 94 -63.37 -16.90 -5.49
C LEU A 94 -64.62 -16.76 -4.62
#